data_AF-A0A974PAV1-F1
#
_entry.id   AF-A0A974PAV1-F1
#
_cell.length_a   1.000
_cell.length_b   1.000
_cell.length_c   1.000
_cell.angle_alpha   90.00
_cell.angle_beta   90.00
_cell.angle_gamma   90.00
#
_symmetry.space_group_name_H-M   'P 1'
#
loop_
_entity.id
_entity.type
_entity.pdbx_description
1 polymer ?
#
loop_
_entity_poly.entity_id
_entity_poly.type
_entity_poly.pdbx_seq_one_letter_code
_entity_poly.pdbx_strand_id
1 'polypeptide(L)'
;MKKFAFMLLLLLFVVVLPGQGHAAGVSNKIFLDGKELTAGLDVPVENVNNSIMVPLRMIAENLGYQVNWDQKSKTVTIEQQGKTIKLIVDQTAASVDDKTVVLTTAPLLRSDTTLVPIRFIGEQFGLKVTWDNTTKVVNLITPEIPDSTSNTGESSGDGGTSVVVPPVDTTANLTMVNGVSFSENRLTIAMDGNSQPVVSKVTGPDRIVIDLPNATFSDVFGTGQVLSPDLNGSLAVTDYPDVSGVRYSLYSTNPYTVRFVIDLNYAKNYSVNVSGDVSKLVVVDLNAASTDDPATLPGNNGRKLVVLDAGHGAKDSGAVGVTGKYEKNFNLAVVLKAAALLKQENKVDVVLTRSDDTFLELKERAGMANNLKADLFISVHANSGSSSAASGSETYYQRAASKALANVMHKYLVQATGLSDRGVRYGNFHVIRETTMPAVLLEVGYLSNKGDEALLFSEDLQNKVAAGMVAGIKEYLKL
;
A
#
# COMPACT_ATOMS: atom_id res chain seq x y z
N MET A 1 -32.30 57.37 33.21
CA MET A 1 -31.88 56.03 33.68
C MET A 1 -31.82 55.04 32.51
N LYS A 2 -30.90 55.24 31.56
CA LYS A 2 -30.64 54.36 30.42
C LYS A 2 -29.26 54.73 29.90
N LYS A 3 -28.18 54.22 30.52
CA LYS A 3 -26.78 54.31 30.02
C LYS A 3 -25.72 53.63 30.92
N PHE A 4 -26.09 52.75 31.86
CA PHE A 4 -25.12 52.05 32.72
C PHE A 4 -25.21 50.51 32.69
N ALA A 5 -25.99 49.92 31.77
CA ALA A 5 -26.14 48.47 31.67
C ALA A 5 -25.26 47.81 30.58
N PHE A 6 -24.45 48.57 29.85
CA PHE A 6 -23.68 48.04 28.71
C PHE A 6 -22.19 47.76 29.00
N MET A 7 -21.73 48.06 30.22
CA MET A 7 -20.31 47.90 30.61
C MET A 7 -20.08 46.76 31.62
N LEU A 8 -21.06 45.86 31.78
CA LEU A 8 -20.89 44.60 32.53
C LEU A 8 -21.05 43.35 31.65
N LEU A 9 -21.47 43.50 30.39
CA LEU A 9 -21.61 42.38 29.45
C LEU A 9 -20.38 42.21 28.52
N LEU A 10 -19.42 43.13 28.57
CA LEU A 10 -18.22 43.12 27.71
C LEU A 10 -16.96 42.58 28.40
N LEU A 11 -17.09 42.08 29.64
CA LEU A 11 -15.98 41.54 30.44
C LEU A 11 -16.10 40.03 30.71
N LEU A 12 -17.03 39.35 30.01
CA LEU A 12 -17.20 37.89 30.08
C LEU A 12 -16.72 37.16 28.81
N PHE A 13 -15.88 37.81 27.99
CA PHE A 13 -15.41 37.28 26.71
C PHE A 13 -13.88 37.19 26.57
N VAL A 14 -13.15 37.21 27.67
CA VAL A 14 -11.70 37.00 27.67
C VAL A 14 -11.34 36.05 28.79
N VAL A 15 -11.32 34.75 28.46
CA VAL A 15 -10.33 33.71 28.78
C VAL A 15 -11.03 32.37 28.45
N VAL A 16 -11.25 32.11 27.16
CA VAL A 16 -11.21 30.73 26.67
C VAL A 16 -9.79 30.57 26.18
N LEU A 17 -8.92 30.10 27.07
CA LEU A 17 -7.62 29.58 26.66
C LEU A 17 -7.90 28.54 25.56
N PRO A 18 -7.19 28.54 24.43
CA PRO A 18 -7.18 27.38 23.56
C PRO A 18 -6.65 26.25 24.44
N GLY A 19 -7.56 25.38 24.90
CA GLY A 19 -7.17 24.09 25.44
C GLY A 19 -6.31 23.48 24.36
N GLN A 20 -5.04 23.26 24.68
CA GLN A 20 -4.14 22.57 23.78
C GLN A 20 -4.86 21.28 23.40
N GLY A 21 -5.27 21.20 22.13
CA GLY A 21 -5.61 19.94 21.53
C GLY A 21 -4.37 19.10 21.72
N HIS A 22 -4.43 18.21 22.71
CA HIS A 22 -3.44 17.16 22.81
C HIS A 22 -3.56 16.47 21.45
N ALA A 23 -2.52 16.57 20.63
CA ALA A 23 -2.34 15.65 19.54
C ALA A 23 -2.54 14.27 20.17
N ALA A 24 -3.58 13.55 19.74
CA ALA A 24 -3.74 12.16 20.15
C ALA A 24 -2.39 11.51 19.86
N GLY A 25 -1.72 11.06 20.93
CA GLY A 25 -0.37 10.52 20.82
C GLY A 25 -0.35 9.49 19.71
N VAL A 26 0.57 9.66 18.77
CA VAL A 26 0.81 8.69 17.69
C VAL A 26 0.95 7.32 18.36
N SER A 27 -0.03 6.44 18.16
CA SER A 27 -0.12 5.20 18.92
C SER A 27 0.81 4.18 18.28
N ASN A 28 2.03 4.06 18.79
CA ASN A 28 3.05 3.13 18.28
C ASN A 28 2.73 1.70 18.71
N LYS A 29 1.69 1.10 18.14
CA LYS A 29 1.22 -0.23 18.55
C LYS A 29 1.78 -1.33 17.66
N ILE A 30 2.07 -2.46 18.26
CA ILE A 30 2.45 -3.69 17.57
C ILE A 30 1.44 -4.75 17.96
N PHE A 31 0.85 -5.42 16.97
CA PHE A 31 -0.05 -6.54 17.17
C PHE A 31 0.63 -7.81 16.67
N LEU A 32 0.55 -8.88 17.46
CA LEU A 32 0.90 -10.23 17.05
C LEU A 32 -0.36 -11.10 17.16
N ASP A 33 -0.79 -11.69 16.06
CA ASP A 33 -2.00 -12.52 15.98
C ASP A 33 -3.25 -11.83 16.57
N GLY A 34 -3.38 -10.53 16.27
CA GLY A 34 -4.47 -9.68 16.74
C GLY A 34 -4.35 -9.24 18.21
N LYS A 35 -3.33 -9.69 18.95
CA LYS A 35 -3.06 -9.28 20.32
C LYS A 35 -2.07 -8.12 20.35
N GLU A 36 -2.45 -7.02 20.98
CA GLU A 36 -1.55 -5.86 21.19
C GLU A 36 -0.39 -6.27 22.13
N LEU A 37 0.84 -6.03 21.67
CA LEU A 37 2.06 -6.22 22.45
C LEU A 37 2.31 -4.93 23.25
N THR A 38 1.83 -4.89 24.50
CA THR A 38 1.87 -3.67 25.35
C THR A 38 3.00 -3.63 26.36
N ALA A 39 3.72 -4.75 26.57
CA ALA A 39 4.74 -4.85 27.62
C ALA A 39 6.05 -4.15 27.20
N GLY A 40 6.43 -3.06 27.89
CA GLY A 40 7.75 -2.42 27.75
C GLY A 40 7.86 -1.29 26.70
N LEU A 41 6.73 -0.70 26.27
CA LEU A 41 6.68 0.39 25.28
C LEU A 41 7.16 1.74 25.84
N ASP A 42 8.46 1.90 26.06
CA ASP A 42 9.10 3.23 26.08
C ASP A 42 9.75 3.57 24.73
N VAL A 43 9.73 2.65 23.76
CA VAL A 43 10.41 2.81 22.46
C VAL A 43 9.43 2.66 21.29
N PRO A 44 9.32 3.69 20.43
CA PRO A 44 8.36 3.70 19.31
C PRO A 44 8.82 2.79 18.16
N VAL A 45 7.85 2.34 17.35
CA VAL A 45 8.14 1.93 15.96
C VAL A 45 8.65 3.17 15.23
N GLU A 46 9.87 3.12 14.70
CA GLU A 46 10.49 4.25 14.01
C GLU A 46 10.76 3.91 12.54
N ASN A 47 10.65 4.91 11.66
CA ASN A 47 11.10 4.79 10.28
C ASN A 47 12.53 5.35 10.20
N VAL A 48 13.49 4.50 9.86
CA VAL A 48 14.90 4.89 9.69
C VAL A 48 15.34 4.47 8.30
N ASN A 49 15.77 5.44 7.49
CA ASN A 49 16.24 5.20 6.11
C ASN A 49 15.27 4.36 5.26
N ASN A 50 13.97 4.67 5.33
CA ASN A 50 12.88 3.95 4.66
C ASN A 50 12.64 2.51 5.15
N SER A 51 13.29 2.10 6.25
CA SER A 51 13.05 0.83 6.93
C SER A 51 12.22 1.05 8.19
N ILE A 52 11.16 0.26 8.36
CA ILE A 52 10.34 0.31 9.58
C ILE A 52 11.04 -0.55 10.63
N MET A 53 11.42 0.06 11.75
CA MET A 53 12.19 -0.56 12.81
C MET A 53 11.28 -0.95 13.99
N VAL A 54 11.35 -2.20 14.43
CA VAL A 54 10.48 -2.77 15.47
C VAL A 54 11.29 -3.39 16.62
N PRO A 55 10.78 -3.37 17.86
CA PRO A 55 11.39 -4.01 19.03
C PRO A 55 11.54 -5.52 18.86
N LEU A 56 12.79 -5.96 18.68
CA LEU A 56 13.11 -7.36 18.39
C LEU A 56 12.71 -8.31 19.52
N ARG A 57 13.15 -7.99 20.74
CA ARG A 57 12.98 -8.85 21.92
C ARG A 57 11.51 -9.14 22.18
N MET A 58 10.68 -8.09 22.16
CA MET A 58 9.25 -8.17 22.41
C MET A 58 8.58 -9.17 21.46
N ILE A 59 8.87 -9.10 20.18
CA ILE A 59 8.28 -9.96 19.16
C ILE A 59 8.79 -11.40 19.34
N ALA A 60 10.10 -11.58 19.42
CA ALA A 60 10.73 -12.88 19.53
C ALA A 60 10.27 -13.66 20.78
N GLU A 61 10.21 -13.00 21.95
CA GLU A 61 9.77 -13.65 23.20
C GLU A 61 8.27 -14.01 23.17
N ASN A 62 7.41 -13.21 22.54
CA ASN A 62 5.99 -13.56 22.38
C ASN A 62 5.76 -14.74 21.41
N LEU A 63 6.72 -15.00 20.51
CA LEU A 63 6.77 -16.19 19.67
C LEU A 63 7.47 -17.40 20.36
N GLY A 64 7.88 -17.22 21.61
CA GLY A 64 8.51 -18.26 22.43
C GLY A 64 10.01 -18.46 22.21
N TYR A 65 10.68 -17.53 21.51
CA TYR A 65 12.13 -17.55 21.37
C TYR A 65 12.82 -17.00 22.62
N GLN A 66 14.02 -17.52 22.91
CA GLN A 66 14.89 -16.97 23.94
C GLN A 66 15.75 -15.87 23.34
N VAL A 67 15.93 -14.75 24.05
CA VAL A 67 16.68 -13.59 23.57
C VAL A 67 17.77 -13.21 24.57
N ASN A 68 19.03 -13.37 24.17
CA ASN A 68 20.21 -13.04 24.96
C ASN A 68 20.86 -11.76 24.45
N TRP A 69 21.40 -10.95 25.36
CA TRP A 69 22.11 -9.71 25.02
C TRP A 69 23.52 -9.73 25.60
N ASP A 70 24.52 -9.49 24.75
CA ASP A 70 25.91 -9.29 25.15
C ASP A 70 26.28 -7.81 25.04
N GLN A 71 26.46 -7.15 26.18
CA GLN A 71 26.73 -5.71 26.27
C GLN A 71 28.07 -5.32 25.62
N LYS A 72 29.09 -6.18 25.68
CA LYS A 72 30.45 -5.85 25.24
C LYS A 72 30.56 -5.82 23.72
N SER A 73 29.94 -6.79 23.06
CA SER A 73 29.87 -6.91 21.62
C SER A 73 28.66 -6.22 21.01
N LYS A 74 27.72 -5.75 21.84
CA LYS A 74 26.40 -5.23 21.43
C LYS A 74 25.64 -6.23 20.56
N THR A 75 25.70 -7.50 20.94
CA THR A 75 25.10 -8.60 20.17
C THR A 75 23.79 -9.04 20.81
N VAL A 76 22.71 -9.09 20.03
CA VAL A 76 21.50 -9.84 20.37
C VAL A 76 21.60 -11.23 19.75
N THR A 77 21.39 -12.26 20.56
CA THR A 77 21.29 -13.66 20.11
C THR A 77 19.89 -14.19 20.40
N ILE A 78 19.23 -14.80 19.40
CA ILE A 78 17.89 -15.35 19.50
C ILE A 78 17.96 -16.85 19.21
N GLU A 79 17.35 -17.65 20.09
CA GLU A 79 17.45 -19.11 20.03
C GLU A 79 16.09 -19.78 20.28
N GLN A 80 15.73 -20.75 19.42
CA GLN A 80 14.59 -21.66 19.64
C GLN A 80 14.73 -22.89 18.74
N GLN A 81 14.53 -24.10 19.29
CA GLN A 81 14.46 -25.37 18.53
C GLN A 81 15.60 -25.58 17.51
N GLY A 82 16.84 -25.20 17.88
CA GLY A 82 18.02 -25.35 17.02
C GLY A 82 18.29 -24.20 16.05
N LYS A 83 17.34 -23.26 15.89
CA LYS A 83 17.56 -22.02 15.13
C LYS A 83 18.31 -21.00 15.99
N THR A 84 19.38 -20.42 15.46
CA THR A 84 20.21 -19.40 16.11
C THR A 84 20.34 -18.17 15.23
N ILE A 85 19.93 -17.01 15.73
CA ILE A 85 20.06 -15.72 15.04
C ILE A 85 20.95 -14.81 15.87
N LYS A 86 21.96 -14.17 15.28
CA LYS A 86 22.84 -13.19 15.93
C LYS A 86 22.84 -11.88 15.16
N LEU A 87 22.62 -10.78 15.88
CA LEU A 87 22.53 -9.42 15.34
C LEU A 87 23.44 -8.53 16.14
N ILE A 88 24.28 -7.74 15.46
CA ILE A 88 25.16 -6.77 16.12
C ILE A 88 24.62 -5.36 15.85
N VAL A 89 24.43 -4.57 16.90
CA VAL A 89 23.97 -3.18 16.77
C VAL A 89 24.95 -2.38 15.91
N ASP A 90 24.41 -1.49 15.08
CA ASP A 90 25.13 -0.66 14.11
C ASP A 90 25.81 -1.44 12.97
N GLN A 91 25.59 -2.76 12.86
CA GLN A 91 26.07 -3.58 11.74
C GLN A 91 24.91 -4.13 10.91
N THR A 92 25.01 -4.01 9.59
CA THR A 92 24.02 -4.60 8.68
C THR A 92 24.18 -6.12 8.54
N ALA A 93 25.31 -6.69 8.93
CA ALA A 93 25.53 -8.13 8.93
C ALA A 93 24.91 -8.79 10.18
N ALA A 94 24.02 -9.75 9.94
CA ALA A 94 23.48 -10.68 10.90
C ALA A 94 23.98 -12.10 10.59
N SER A 95 23.84 -13.02 11.54
CA SER A 95 24.05 -14.45 11.33
C SER A 95 22.76 -15.21 11.62
N VAL A 96 22.38 -16.14 10.77
CA VAL A 96 21.26 -17.07 10.96
C VAL A 96 21.79 -18.47 10.69
N ASP A 97 21.80 -19.33 11.71
CA ASP A 97 22.36 -20.68 11.67
C ASP A 97 23.79 -20.71 11.10
N ASP A 98 24.63 -19.80 11.62
CA ASP A 98 26.01 -19.56 11.22
C ASP A 98 26.22 -19.06 9.77
N LYS A 99 25.14 -18.69 9.08
CA LYS A 99 25.19 -18.08 7.74
C LYS A 99 24.95 -16.59 7.82
N THR A 100 25.77 -15.81 7.14
CA THR A 100 25.62 -14.36 7.12
C THR A 100 24.38 -13.94 6.32
N VAL A 101 23.52 -13.14 6.94
CA VAL A 101 22.34 -12.48 6.35
C VAL A 101 22.56 -10.97 6.47
N VAL A 102 22.27 -10.20 5.41
CA VAL A 102 22.45 -8.74 5.46
C VAL A 102 21.10 -8.03 5.54
N LEU A 103 21.05 -7.01 6.40
CA LEU A 103 19.87 -6.19 6.68
C LEU A 103 19.84 -4.95 5.80
N THR A 104 18.64 -4.52 5.41
CA THR A 104 18.41 -3.23 4.73
C THR A 104 18.74 -2.01 5.59
N THR A 105 18.69 -2.15 6.90
CA THR A 105 19.13 -1.14 7.85
C THR A 105 19.69 -1.84 9.10
N ALA A 106 20.81 -1.33 9.62
CA ALA A 106 21.46 -1.93 10.78
C ALA A 106 20.54 -1.91 12.02
N PRO A 107 20.63 -2.89 12.93
CA PRO A 107 19.92 -2.87 14.20
C PRO A 107 20.34 -1.65 15.01
N LEU A 108 19.37 -1.04 15.68
CA LEU A 108 19.59 0.18 16.47
C LEU A 108 19.33 -0.11 17.93
N LEU A 109 20.12 0.49 18.81
CA LEU A 109 19.82 0.53 20.23
C LEU A 109 19.13 1.88 20.55
N ARG A 110 17.90 1.81 21.06
CA ARG A 110 17.09 2.96 21.49
C ARG A 110 16.54 2.65 22.87
N SER A 111 16.89 3.48 23.87
CA SER A 111 16.45 3.30 25.27
C SER A 111 16.50 1.83 25.71
N ASP A 112 17.68 1.21 25.58
CA ASP A 112 17.95 -0.21 25.91
C ASP A 112 17.15 -1.27 25.13
N THR A 113 16.42 -0.86 24.10
CA THR A 113 15.69 -1.74 23.19
C THR A 113 16.43 -1.86 21.87
N THR A 114 16.69 -3.10 21.44
CA THR A 114 17.20 -3.34 20.09
C THR A 114 16.04 -3.33 19.10
N LEU A 115 16.11 -2.41 18.14
CA LEU A 115 15.19 -2.30 17.03
C LEU A 115 15.82 -2.92 15.78
N VAL A 116 15.01 -3.64 15.00
CA VAL A 116 15.43 -4.25 13.74
C VAL A 116 14.43 -3.97 12.62
N PRO A 117 14.83 -4.07 11.34
CA PRO A 117 13.91 -3.95 10.23
C PRO A 117 12.76 -4.95 10.33
N ILE A 118 11.55 -4.48 10.07
CA ILE A 118 10.31 -5.26 10.15
C ILE A 118 10.32 -6.45 9.18
N ARG A 119 10.98 -6.30 8.02
CA ARG A 119 11.13 -7.39 7.04
C ARG A 119 11.93 -8.54 7.65
N PHE A 120 13.02 -8.23 8.35
CA PHE A 120 13.84 -9.25 8.99
C PHE A 120 13.03 -10.09 9.99
N ILE A 121 12.13 -9.46 10.76
CA ILE A 121 11.20 -10.18 11.63
C ILE A 121 10.30 -11.12 10.80
N GLY A 122 9.64 -10.58 9.77
CA GLY A 122 8.75 -11.36 8.91
C GLY A 122 9.43 -12.60 8.33
N GLU A 123 10.62 -12.43 7.75
CA GLU A 123 11.39 -13.51 7.15
C GLU A 123 11.89 -14.53 8.16
N GLN A 124 12.52 -14.07 9.25
CA GLN A 124 13.18 -14.98 10.18
C GLN A 124 12.20 -15.71 11.08
N PHE A 125 11.00 -15.18 11.27
CA PHE A 125 9.97 -15.83 12.08
C PHE A 125 8.82 -16.40 11.26
N GLY A 126 8.87 -16.31 9.93
CA GLY A 126 7.82 -16.80 9.04
C GLY A 126 6.49 -16.07 9.20
N LEU A 127 6.52 -14.81 9.62
CA LEU A 127 5.32 -14.00 9.87
C LEU A 127 4.92 -13.23 8.62
N LYS A 128 3.62 -13.14 8.38
CA LYS A 128 3.06 -12.13 7.48
C LYS A 128 3.05 -10.78 8.21
N VAL A 129 3.53 -9.73 7.56
CA VAL A 129 3.69 -8.41 8.19
C VAL A 129 2.95 -7.31 7.43
N THR A 130 2.32 -6.39 8.16
CA THR A 130 1.69 -5.17 7.64
C THR A 130 2.06 -3.95 8.50
N TRP A 131 2.08 -2.75 7.90
CA TRP A 131 2.46 -1.49 8.54
C TRP A 131 1.52 -0.34 8.19
N ASP A 132 0.67 0.07 9.12
CA ASP A 132 -0.17 1.25 8.96
C ASP A 132 0.66 2.51 9.23
N ASN A 133 0.96 3.25 8.16
CA ASN A 133 1.78 4.46 8.24
C ASN A 133 1.05 5.67 8.84
N THR A 134 -0.29 5.64 8.89
CA THR A 134 -1.13 6.70 9.45
C THR A 134 -1.20 6.55 10.96
N THR A 135 -1.49 5.34 11.45
CA THR A 135 -1.62 5.05 12.88
C THR A 135 -0.30 4.65 13.54
N LYS A 136 0.75 4.40 12.74
CA LYS A 136 2.04 3.84 13.16
C LYS A 136 1.91 2.47 13.82
N VAL A 137 1.04 1.64 13.26
CA VAL A 137 0.73 0.31 13.78
C VAL A 137 1.37 -0.78 12.93
N VAL A 138 2.04 -1.72 13.58
CA VAL A 138 2.56 -2.94 12.96
C VAL A 138 1.64 -4.10 13.28
N ASN A 139 1.20 -4.90 12.28
CA ASN A 139 0.57 -6.20 12.53
C ASN A 139 1.45 -7.32 12.01
N LEU A 140 1.73 -8.29 12.89
CA LEU A 140 2.44 -9.53 12.64
C LEU A 140 1.43 -10.66 12.76
N ILE A 141 1.40 -11.54 11.75
CA ILE A 141 0.44 -12.63 11.67
C ILE A 141 1.21 -13.93 11.43
N THR A 142 1.06 -14.87 12.35
CA THR A 142 1.53 -16.25 12.21
C THR A 142 0.62 -16.96 11.20
N PRO A 143 1.15 -17.53 10.10
CA PRO A 143 0.33 -18.28 9.15
C PRO A 143 -0.31 -19.50 9.81
N GLU A 144 -1.62 -19.71 9.61
CA GLU A 144 -2.29 -20.94 10.07
C GLU A 144 -1.71 -22.16 9.33
N ILE A 145 -1.13 -23.10 10.07
CA ILE A 145 -0.77 -24.42 9.55
C ILE A 145 -2.07 -25.26 9.55
N PRO A 146 -2.53 -25.81 8.42
CA PRO A 146 -3.65 -26.74 8.44
C PRO A 146 -3.27 -27.96 9.29
N ASP A 147 -4.09 -28.29 10.27
CA ASP A 147 -3.91 -29.43 11.17
C ASP A 147 -3.59 -30.71 10.39
N SER A 148 -2.34 -31.17 10.45
CA SER A 148 -1.91 -32.46 9.93
C SER A 148 -1.93 -33.47 11.07
N THR A 149 -2.99 -34.26 11.11
CA THR A 149 -3.06 -35.51 11.89
C THR A 149 -1.89 -36.42 11.58
N SER A 150 -1.24 -36.90 12.65
CA SER A 150 -0.36 -38.08 12.77
C SER A 150 -0.04 -38.90 11.51
N ASN A 151 1.23 -38.95 11.12
CA ASN A 151 1.88 -40.21 10.77
C ASN A 151 3.40 -40.16 10.93
N THR A 152 3.91 -41.15 11.66
CA THR A 152 5.33 -41.44 11.88
C THR A 152 6.00 -41.95 10.61
N GLY A 153 7.16 -41.39 10.27
CA GLY A 153 8.07 -41.93 9.27
C GLY A 153 9.36 -41.12 9.23
N GLU A 154 10.43 -41.68 9.81
CA GLU A 154 11.80 -41.19 9.66
C GLU A 154 12.21 -41.14 8.18
N SER A 155 12.82 -40.04 7.74
CA SER A 155 13.87 -40.08 6.72
C SER A 155 14.76 -38.86 6.87
N SER A 156 16.01 -39.13 7.23
CA SER A 156 17.16 -38.27 7.13
C SER A 156 17.33 -37.79 5.67
N GLY A 157 17.55 -36.49 5.48
CA GLY A 157 17.77 -35.88 4.17
C GLY A 157 18.31 -34.47 4.32
N ASP A 158 19.63 -34.39 4.47
CA ASP A 158 20.44 -33.18 4.32
C ASP A 158 20.25 -32.58 2.91
N GLY A 159 20.11 -31.25 2.81
CA GLY A 159 19.85 -30.57 1.56
C GLY A 159 19.20 -29.19 1.68
N GLY A 160 19.75 -28.33 2.55
CA GLY A 160 19.33 -26.93 2.67
C GLY A 160 20.40 -25.96 2.16
N THR A 161 20.51 -25.79 0.84
CA THR A 161 21.26 -24.69 0.23
C THR A 161 20.62 -23.36 0.64
N SER A 162 21.10 -22.77 1.74
CA SER A 162 20.76 -21.40 2.09
C SER A 162 21.40 -20.47 1.08
N VAL A 163 20.56 -19.71 0.42
CA VAL A 163 20.96 -18.64 -0.47
C VAL A 163 21.34 -17.42 0.37
N VAL A 164 22.51 -16.89 0.06
CA VAL A 164 23.05 -15.66 0.59
C VAL A 164 22.34 -14.50 -0.12
N VAL A 165 21.50 -13.76 0.60
CA VAL A 165 21.05 -12.44 0.12
C VAL A 165 22.27 -11.52 0.12
N PRO A 166 22.61 -10.87 -1.00
CA PRO A 166 23.81 -10.05 -1.01
C PRO A 166 23.63 -8.82 -0.12
N PRO A 167 24.72 -8.14 0.25
CA PRO A 167 24.66 -6.94 1.08
C PRO A 167 23.66 -5.94 0.50
N VAL A 168 23.13 -5.02 1.30
CA VAL A 168 22.62 -3.74 0.80
C VAL A 168 23.56 -2.70 1.37
N ASP A 169 24.29 -2.02 0.50
CA ASP A 169 25.07 -0.86 0.92
C ASP A 169 24.09 0.28 1.23
N THR A 170 23.86 0.52 2.52
CA THR A 170 22.98 1.57 3.03
C THR A 170 23.54 2.98 2.77
N THR A 171 24.77 3.09 2.25
CA THR A 171 25.37 4.36 1.82
C THR A 171 25.19 4.66 0.32
N ALA A 172 24.66 3.71 -0.47
CA ALA A 172 24.64 3.80 -1.93
C ALA A 172 23.50 4.64 -2.54
N ASN A 173 22.68 5.34 -1.73
CA ASN A 173 21.52 6.12 -2.20
C ASN A 173 20.69 5.34 -3.24
N LEU A 174 20.38 4.07 -2.93
CA LEU A 174 19.64 3.18 -3.82
C LEU A 174 18.21 3.66 -4.00
N THR A 175 17.65 3.38 -5.18
CA THR A 175 16.22 3.51 -5.43
C THR A 175 15.48 2.35 -4.76
N MET A 176 14.46 2.66 -3.99
CA MET A 176 13.67 1.70 -3.22
C MET A 176 12.41 1.36 -4.00
N VAL A 177 12.28 0.11 -4.44
CA VAL A 177 11.08 -0.39 -5.12
C VAL A 177 10.02 -0.73 -4.07
N ASN A 178 8.89 -0.04 -4.13
CA ASN A 178 7.84 -0.04 -3.11
C ASN A 178 6.69 -0.99 -3.42
N GLY A 179 6.40 -1.21 -4.69
CA GLY A 179 5.32 -2.10 -5.11
C GLY A 179 5.32 -2.33 -6.61
N VAL A 180 4.56 -3.34 -7.02
CA VAL A 180 4.33 -3.65 -8.43
C VAL A 180 2.91 -4.17 -8.59
N SER A 181 2.27 -3.85 -9.71
CA SER A 181 0.99 -4.43 -10.12
C SER A 181 0.94 -4.59 -11.64
N PHE A 182 0.07 -5.48 -12.11
CA PHE A 182 -0.19 -5.67 -13.54
C PHE A 182 -1.70 -5.63 -13.83
N SER A 183 -2.14 -4.68 -14.66
CA SER A 183 -3.54 -4.56 -15.11
C SER A 183 -3.64 -3.76 -16.40
N GLU A 184 -4.71 -3.96 -17.16
CA GLU A 184 -4.94 -3.33 -18.47
C GLU A 184 -3.72 -3.43 -19.41
N ASN A 185 -3.07 -4.60 -19.48
CA ASN A 185 -1.85 -4.78 -20.27
C ASN A 185 -0.72 -3.80 -19.89
N ARG A 186 -0.69 -3.33 -18.63
CA ARG A 186 0.32 -2.42 -18.09
C ARG A 186 0.96 -2.98 -16.84
N LEU A 187 2.29 -3.00 -16.83
CA LEU A 187 3.08 -3.19 -15.63
C LEU A 187 3.31 -1.82 -14.97
N THR A 188 2.93 -1.70 -13.71
CA THR A 188 3.15 -0.48 -12.92
C THR A 188 4.08 -0.79 -11.75
N ILE A 189 5.19 -0.05 -11.64
CA ILE A 189 6.19 -0.20 -10.58
C ILE A 189 6.28 1.13 -9.82
N ALA A 190 6.04 1.09 -8.51
CA ALA A 190 6.21 2.24 -7.62
C ALA A 190 7.59 2.19 -6.97
N MET A 191 8.32 3.31 -6.96
CA MET A 191 9.67 3.37 -6.41
C MET A 191 10.03 4.76 -5.87
N ASP A 192 10.86 4.83 -4.83
CA ASP A 192 11.46 6.08 -4.34
C ASP A 192 12.94 6.15 -4.72
N GLY A 193 13.33 7.17 -5.46
CA GLY A 193 14.70 7.41 -5.85
C GLY A 193 14.88 7.72 -7.32
N ASN A 194 16.14 7.72 -7.76
CA ASN A 194 16.53 8.32 -9.04
C ASN A 194 16.76 7.31 -10.17
N SER A 195 16.58 6.01 -9.95
CA SER A 195 16.71 4.99 -11.00
C SER A 195 15.86 5.32 -12.23
N GLN A 196 16.38 4.99 -13.40
CA GLN A 196 15.70 5.10 -14.69
C GLN A 196 15.62 3.71 -15.31
N PRO A 197 14.43 3.27 -15.77
CA PRO A 197 14.27 1.94 -16.31
C PRO A 197 15.01 1.78 -17.63
N VAL A 198 15.76 0.69 -17.75
CA VAL A 198 16.33 0.22 -19.01
C VAL A 198 15.47 -0.93 -19.49
N VAL A 199 14.71 -0.70 -20.57
CA VAL A 199 13.75 -1.67 -21.10
C VAL A 199 14.27 -2.27 -22.40
N SER A 200 14.23 -3.60 -22.51
CA SER A 200 14.69 -4.33 -23.70
C SER A 200 13.74 -5.47 -24.06
N LYS A 201 13.70 -5.82 -25.35
CA LYS A 201 13.03 -7.05 -25.82
C LYS A 201 14.04 -8.18 -25.87
N VAL A 202 13.61 -9.37 -25.46
CA VAL A 202 14.35 -10.62 -25.64
C VAL A 202 13.47 -11.57 -26.43
N THR A 203 14.05 -12.26 -27.42
CA THR A 203 13.34 -13.26 -28.24
C THR A 203 13.77 -14.67 -27.84
N GLY A 204 12.90 -15.65 -28.07
CA GLY A 204 13.16 -17.07 -27.80
C GLY A 204 13.35 -17.43 -26.31
N PRO A 205 12.31 -17.37 -25.44
CA PRO A 205 10.94 -16.90 -25.66
C PRO A 205 10.82 -15.36 -25.61
N ASP A 206 9.74 -14.83 -26.18
CA ASP A 206 9.47 -13.39 -26.24
C ASP A 206 9.23 -12.81 -24.84
N ARG A 207 10.01 -11.79 -24.49
CA ARG A 207 9.99 -11.13 -23.18
C ARG A 207 10.26 -9.65 -23.32
N ILE A 208 9.69 -8.87 -22.40
CA ILE A 208 10.11 -7.49 -22.12
C ILE A 208 10.79 -7.49 -20.76
N VAL A 209 12.06 -7.07 -20.74
CA VAL A 209 12.89 -7.00 -19.55
C VAL A 209 13.03 -5.54 -19.15
N ILE A 210 12.70 -5.22 -17.91
CA ILE A 210 12.79 -3.90 -17.30
C ILE A 210 13.84 -4.00 -16.20
N ASP A 211 15.01 -3.41 -16.43
CA ASP A 211 16.05 -3.28 -15.42
C ASP A 211 15.95 -1.90 -14.76
N LEU A 212 15.99 -1.88 -13.43
CA LEU A 212 16.12 -0.69 -12.60
C LEU A 212 17.53 -0.69 -11.99
N PRO A 213 18.51 0.01 -12.60
CA PRO A 213 19.86 0.10 -12.07
C PRO A 213 19.89 0.91 -10.77
N ASN A 214 20.85 0.64 -9.90
CA ASN A 214 20.99 1.30 -8.60
C ASN A 214 19.69 1.21 -7.77
N ALA A 215 19.05 0.05 -7.76
CA ALA A 215 17.78 -0.17 -7.07
C ALA A 215 17.78 -1.47 -6.24
N THR A 216 16.97 -1.48 -5.18
CA THR A 216 16.66 -2.65 -4.35
C THR A 216 15.18 -2.63 -3.94
N PHE A 217 14.66 -3.73 -3.39
CA PHE A 217 13.30 -3.76 -2.84
C PHE A 217 13.24 -3.08 -1.48
N SER A 218 12.22 -2.25 -1.26
CA SER A 218 11.91 -1.63 0.03
C SER A 218 11.26 -2.62 1.01
N ASP A 219 11.41 -2.38 2.31
CA ASP A 219 10.83 -3.24 3.37
C ASP A 219 9.32 -3.41 3.24
N VAL A 220 8.65 -2.48 2.55
CA VAL A 220 7.20 -2.48 2.37
C VAL A 220 6.75 -3.28 1.14
N PHE A 221 7.64 -3.61 0.20
CA PHE A 221 7.30 -4.39 -1.00
C PHE A 221 6.70 -5.77 -0.64
N GLY A 222 7.24 -6.42 0.39
CA GLY A 222 6.78 -7.73 0.88
C GLY A 222 5.44 -7.75 1.62
N THR A 223 4.84 -6.57 1.86
CA THR A 223 3.56 -6.47 2.61
C THR A 223 2.33 -6.67 1.72
N GLY A 224 2.49 -6.53 0.40
CA GLY A 224 1.42 -6.70 -0.61
C GLY A 224 1.75 -7.71 -1.71
N GLN A 225 3.04 -7.98 -1.95
CA GLN A 225 3.52 -8.92 -2.95
C GLN A 225 4.44 -9.96 -2.33
N VAL A 226 4.39 -11.20 -2.81
CA VAL A 226 5.24 -12.28 -2.28
C VAL A 226 6.67 -12.07 -2.76
N LEU A 227 7.62 -12.08 -1.83
CA LEU A 227 9.04 -12.04 -2.12
C LEU A 227 9.70 -13.23 -1.40
N SER A 228 10.37 -14.09 -2.16
CA SER A 228 11.13 -15.21 -1.61
C SER A 228 12.33 -14.69 -0.81
N PRO A 229 12.96 -15.52 0.04
CA PRO A 229 14.23 -15.17 0.69
C PRO A 229 15.30 -14.69 -0.30
N ASP A 230 15.33 -15.27 -1.50
CA ASP A 230 16.27 -14.90 -2.58
C ASP A 230 15.89 -13.59 -3.31
N LEU A 231 14.93 -12.84 -2.76
CA LEU A 231 14.39 -11.60 -3.32
C LEU A 231 13.81 -11.78 -4.74
N ASN A 232 13.12 -12.90 -4.96
CA ASN A 232 12.40 -13.22 -6.20
C ASN A 232 10.89 -13.29 -5.97
N GLY A 233 10.11 -13.03 -7.01
CA GLY A 233 8.67 -13.26 -6.96
C GLY A 233 8.00 -13.12 -8.32
N SER A 234 6.68 -13.21 -8.32
CA SER A 234 5.86 -13.17 -9.53
C SER A 234 4.48 -12.64 -9.25
N LEU A 235 3.89 -11.98 -10.25
CA LEU A 235 2.47 -11.63 -10.27
C LEU A 235 1.70 -12.66 -11.08
N ALA A 236 0.54 -13.05 -10.56
CA ALA A 236 -0.44 -13.78 -11.34
C ALA A 236 -1.03 -12.84 -12.40
N VAL A 237 -0.95 -13.24 -13.67
CA VAL A 237 -1.56 -12.52 -14.78
C VAL A 237 -2.72 -13.37 -15.30
N THR A 238 -3.93 -12.83 -15.23
CA THR A 238 -5.17 -13.47 -15.69
C THR A 238 -5.87 -12.56 -16.68
N ASP A 239 -6.58 -13.13 -17.66
CA ASP A 239 -7.35 -12.39 -18.68
C ASP A 239 -6.54 -11.55 -19.69
N TYR A 240 -5.21 -11.68 -19.72
CA TYR A 240 -4.34 -11.00 -20.69
C TYR A 240 -3.68 -12.01 -21.64
N PRO A 241 -4.24 -12.28 -22.84
CA PRO A 241 -3.73 -13.32 -23.74
C PRO A 241 -2.33 -13.02 -24.29
N ASP A 242 -1.88 -11.76 -24.22
CA ASP A 242 -0.54 -11.33 -24.64
C ASP A 242 0.57 -11.79 -23.67
N VAL A 243 0.23 -11.98 -22.38
CA VAL A 243 1.20 -12.12 -21.28
C VAL A 243 1.01 -13.45 -20.57
N SER A 244 2.08 -14.24 -20.45
CA SER A 244 2.06 -15.53 -19.73
C SER A 244 2.45 -15.39 -18.26
N GLY A 245 3.16 -14.32 -17.89
CA GLY A 245 3.48 -14.02 -16.50
C GLY A 245 4.29 -12.75 -16.34
N VAL A 246 4.33 -12.24 -15.11
CA VAL A 246 5.26 -11.19 -14.70
C VAL A 246 6.07 -11.71 -13.53
N ARG A 247 7.39 -11.61 -13.63
CA ARG A 247 8.33 -12.01 -12.58
C ARG A 247 9.30 -10.90 -12.25
N TYR A 248 9.79 -10.90 -11.02
CA TYR A 248 10.72 -9.89 -10.53
C TYR A 248 11.78 -10.49 -9.61
N SER A 249 12.94 -9.86 -9.58
CA SER A 249 14.11 -10.32 -8.82
C SER A 249 15.06 -9.19 -8.49
N LEU A 250 15.79 -9.29 -7.38
CA LEU A 250 17.06 -8.57 -7.24
C LEU A 250 18.09 -9.26 -8.12
N TYR A 251 18.18 -8.84 -9.38
CA TYR A 251 18.92 -9.52 -10.44
C TYR A 251 20.45 -9.49 -10.25
N SER A 252 20.97 -8.39 -9.73
CA SER A 252 22.39 -8.23 -9.43
C SER A 252 22.56 -7.32 -8.23
N THR A 253 23.67 -7.47 -7.52
CA THR A 253 24.11 -6.58 -6.44
C THR A 253 25.48 -5.95 -6.71
N ASN A 254 26.06 -6.24 -7.88
CA ASN A 254 27.25 -5.59 -8.38
C ASN A 254 27.13 -5.33 -9.90
N PRO A 255 26.53 -4.20 -10.31
CA PRO A 255 25.82 -3.21 -9.48
C PRO A 255 24.41 -3.69 -9.08
N TYR A 256 23.83 -3.09 -8.03
CA TYR A 256 22.44 -3.34 -7.64
C TYR A 256 21.49 -3.08 -8.81
N THR A 257 20.69 -4.09 -9.14
CA THR A 257 19.71 -4.04 -10.21
C THR A 257 18.48 -4.84 -9.81
N VAL A 258 17.33 -4.19 -9.72
CA VAL A 258 16.04 -4.88 -9.67
C VAL A 258 15.58 -5.11 -11.11
N ARG A 259 15.18 -6.33 -11.43
CA ARG A 259 14.67 -6.70 -12.75
C ARG A 259 13.22 -7.11 -12.65
N PHE A 260 12.40 -6.60 -13.56
CA PHE A 260 11.09 -7.14 -13.89
C PHE A 260 11.15 -7.78 -15.27
N VAL A 261 10.44 -8.88 -15.47
CA VAL A 261 10.30 -9.55 -16.76
C VAL A 261 8.83 -9.80 -17.00
N ILE A 262 8.33 -9.29 -18.12
CA ILE A 262 7.02 -9.64 -18.66
C ILE A 262 7.27 -10.76 -19.66
N ASP A 263 6.86 -11.98 -19.31
CA ASP A 263 6.91 -13.14 -20.20
C ASP A 263 5.70 -13.07 -21.15
N LEU A 264 5.94 -13.15 -22.46
CA LEU A 264 4.91 -12.94 -23.49
C LEU A 264 4.56 -14.25 -24.20
N ASN A 265 3.30 -14.36 -24.64
CA ASN A 265 2.88 -15.46 -25.53
C ASN A 265 3.29 -15.21 -26.99
N TYR A 266 3.53 -13.94 -27.35
CA TYR A 266 4.06 -13.50 -28.64
C TYR A 266 4.63 -12.08 -28.52
N ALA A 267 5.50 -11.70 -29.45
CA ALA A 267 6.12 -10.37 -29.47
C ALA A 267 5.09 -9.22 -29.40
N LYS A 268 5.34 -8.28 -28.48
CA LYS A 268 4.54 -7.06 -28.28
C LYS A 268 5.39 -5.81 -28.44
N ASN A 269 4.74 -4.73 -28.84
CA ASN A 269 5.28 -3.38 -28.68
C ASN A 269 4.95 -2.87 -27.27
N TYR A 270 5.70 -1.87 -26.82
CA TYR A 270 5.48 -1.26 -25.52
C TYR A 270 5.86 0.21 -25.53
N SER A 271 5.26 1.01 -24.66
CA SER A 271 5.78 2.33 -24.31
C SER A 271 6.12 2.38 -22.83
N VAL A 272 7.09 3.22 -22.46
CA VAL A 272 7.53 3.40 -21.07
C VAL A 272 7.25 4.83 -20.66
N ASN A 273 6.49 5.00 -19.57
CA ASN A 273 6.29 6.28 -18.94
C ASN A 273 6.87 6.24 -17.53
N VAL A 274 7.75 7.19 -17.22
CA VAL A 274 8.26 7.40 -15.86
C VAL A 274 7.75 8.75 -15.40
N SER A 275 7.18 8.77 -14.21
CA SER A 275 6.50 9.95 -13.73
C SER A 275 6.71 10.15 -12.24
N GLY A 276 6.74 11.40 -11.78
CA GLY A 276 7.16 11.75 -10.42
C GLY A 276 8.60 12.27 -10.35
N ASP A 277 9.01 12.70 -9.16
CA ASP A 277 10.31 13.36 -8.91
C ASP A 277 11.14 12.47 -7.99
N VAL A 278 10.90 12.54 -6.67
CA VAL A 278 11.49 11.65 -5.67
C VAL A 278 10.79 10.28 -5.66
N SER A 279 9.47 10.26 -5.48
CA SER A 279 8.63 9.06 -5.67
C SER A 279 8.23 8.98 -7.14
N LYS A 280 8.57 7.87 -7.78
CA LYS A 280 8.38 7.63 -9.20
C LYS A 280 7.48 6.43 -9.43
N LEU A 281 6.68 6.55 -10.48
CA LEU A 281 5.87 5.47 -11.04
C LEU A 281 6.39 5.16 -12.44
N VAL A 282 6.85 3.92 -12.64
CA VAL A 282 7.22 3.38 -13.96
C VAL A 282 6.03 2.59 -14.50
N VAL A 283 5.52 2.98 -15.66
CA VAL A 283 4.45 2.28 -16.36
C VAL A 283 5.00 1.76 -17.68
N VAL A 284 4.98 0.44 -17.86
CA VAL A 284 5.26 -0.23 -19.14
C VAL A 284 3.95 -0.68 -19.75
N ASP A 285 3.57 -0.05 -20.86
CA ASP A 285 2.28 -0.23 -21.51
C ASP A 285 2.38 -1.06 -22.78
N LEU A 286 1.78 -2.26 -22.75
CA LEU A 286 1.78 -3.22 -23.85
C LEU A 286 0.67 -2.98 -24.88
N ASN A 287 -0.16 -1.95 -24.68
CA ASN A 287 -1.17 -1.53 -25.65
C ASN A 287 -0.57 -0.65 -26.76
N ALA A 288 0.73 -0.37 -26.71
CA ALA A 288 1.40 0.49 -27.67
C ALA A 288 1.38 -0.09 -29.09
N ALA A 289 0.99 0.73 -30.06
CA ALA A 289 0.96 0.36 -31.47
C ALA A 289 2.38 0.19 -32.03
N SER A 290 3.30 1.06 -31.62
CA SER A 290 4.74 0.94 -31.85
C SER A 290 5.52 1.20 -30.56
N THR A 291 6.74 0.66 -30.49
CA THR A 291 7.59 0.88 -29.30
C THR A 291 7.90 2.36 -29.14
N ASP A 292 7.79 2.84 -27.89
CA ASP A 292 8.01 4.24 -27.49
C ASP A 292 7.04 5.27 -28.13
N ASP A 293 5.87 4.82 -28.61
CA ASP A 293 4.81 5.72 -29.05
C ASP A 293 3.94 6.22 -27.87
N PRO A 294 3.94 7.54 -27.56
CA PRO A 294 3.10 8.09 -26.51
C PRO A 294 1.62 8.24 -26.93
N ALA A 295 1.29 8.12 -28.22
CA ALA A 295 -0.08 8.29 -28.73
C ALA A 295 -1.04 7.19 -28.24
N THR A 296 -0.52 6.08 -27.74
CA THR A 296 -1.31 4.95 -27.23
C THR A 296 -1.50 4.96 -25.71
N LEU A 297 -0.98 5.96 -24.99
CA LEU A 297 -1.34 6.13 -23.59
C LEU A 297 -2.87 6.28 -23.47
N PRO A 298 -3.50 5.72 -22.42
CA PRO A 298 -4.93 5.89 -22.20
C PRO A 298 -5.36 7.36 -22.27
N GLY A 299 -6.50 7.65 -22.90
CA GLY A 299 -6.99 9.02 -23.11
C GLY A 299 -6.46 9.74 -24.35
N ASN A 300 -5.42 9.24 -25.04
CA ASN A 300 -4.89 9.85 -26.27
C ASN A 300 -5.60 9.37 -27.56
N ASN A 301 -6.59 8.49 -27.45
CA ASN A 301 -7.36 7.91 -28.56
C ASN A 301 -8.73 8.61 -28.78
N GLY A 302 -8.97 9.75 -28.13
CA GLY A 302 -10.24 10.49 -28.19
C GLY A 302 -11.33 9.99 -27.24
N ARG A 303 -11.09 8.92 -26.47
CA ARG A 303 -11.95 8.46 -25.38
C ARG A 303 -11.69 9.28 -24.11
N LYS A 304 -12.68 9.32 -23.22
CA LYS A 304 -12.55 9.98 -21.91
C LYS A 304 -11.78 9.09 -20.95
N LEU A 305 -10.76 9.64 -20.30
CA LEU A 305 -9.95 8.89 -19.35
C LEU A 305 -10.45 9.08 -17.91
N VAL A 306 -10.85 7.99 -17.26
CA VAL A 306 -11.24 7.96 -15.86
C VAL A 306 -10.22 7.18 -15.04
N VAL A 307 -9.64 7.83 -14.03
CA VAL A 307 -8.80 7.16 -13.04
C VAL A 307 -9.65 6.83 -11.81
N LEU A 308 -9.74 5.55 -11.48
CA LEU A 308 -10.37 5.07 -10.26
C LEU A 308 -9.27 4.74 -9.23
N ASP A 309 -9.42 5.31 -8.04
CA ASP A 309 -8.48 5.11 -6.95
C ASP A 309 -9.10 4.26 -5.85
N ALA A 310 -8.52 3.09 -5.60
CA ALA A 310 -8.86 2.28 -4.44
C ALA A 310 -8.00 2.74 -3.27
N GLY A 311 -8.60 3.47 -2.32
CA GLY A 311 -7.89 3.98 -1.14
C GLY A 311 -7.11 2.89 -0.39
N HIS A 312 -6.03 3.28 0.28
CA HIS A 312 -5.17 2.39 1.08
C HIS A 312 -4.49 1.28 0.25
N GLY A 313 -4.05 0.19 0.87
CA GLY A 313 -3.41 -0.96 0.21
C GLY A 313 -2.17 -1.46 0.95
N ALA A 314 -1.84 -2.74 0.79
CA ALA A 314 -0.75 -3.47 1.45
C ALA A 314 -0.64 -3.11 2.94
N LYS A 315 0.43 -2.41 3.29
CA LYS A 315 0.77 -1.92 4.63
C LYS A 315 -0.33 -1.06 5.25
N ASP A 316 -1.01 -0.24 4.46
CA ASP A 316 -2.11 0.61 4.92
C ASP A 316 -3.44 -0.14 4.78
N SER A 317 -4.02 -0.57 5.90
CA SER A 317 -5.33 -1.23 5.91
C SER A 317 -6.51 -0.29 5.71
N GLY A 318 -6.29 1.03 5.87
CA GLY A 318 -7.34 1.99 6.18
C GLY A 318 -8.03 1.66 7.50
N ALA A 319 -9.26 2.13 7.66
CA ALA A 319 -10.07 1.84 8.84
C ALA A 319 -10.32 0.33 9.01
N VAL A 320 -10.32 -0.11 10.27
CA VAL A 320 -10.69 -1.48 10.66
C VAL A 320 -12.13 -1.44 11.16
N GLY A 321 -13.00 -2.21 10.52
CA GLY A 321 -14.40 -2.31 10.89
C GLY A 321 -14.66 -3.07 12.18
N VAL A 322 -15.88 -2.98 12.70
CA VAL A 322 -16.25 -3.57 14.00
C VAL A 322 -16.15 -5.09 14.04
N THR A 323 -16.06 -5.76 12.88
CA THR A 323 -15.80 -7.21 12.77
C THR A 323 -14.36 -7.55 12.35
N GLY A 324 -13.45 -6.57 12.34
CA GLY A 324 -12.04 -6.77 11.96
C GLY A 324 -11.78 -6.72 10.44
N LYS A 325 -12.78 -6.36 9.63
CA LYS A 325 -12.61 -6.24 8.18
C LYS A 325 -11.91 -4.94 7.82
N TYR A 326 -11.05 -4.98 6.80
CA TYR A 326 -10.24 -3.83 6.39
C TYR A 326 -10.88 -3.01 5.29
N GLU A 327 -10.81 -1.69 5.41
CA GLU A 327 -11.27 -0.72 4.41
C GLU A 327 -10.65 -0.96 3.03
N LYS A 328 -9.33 -1.22 2.97
CA LYS A 328 -8.62 -1.47 1.72
C LYS A 328 -9.24 -2.58 0.86
N ASN A 329 -9.87 -3.58 1.49
CA ASN A 329 -10.49 -4.71 0.82
C ASN A 329 -11.81 -4.29 0.18
N PHE A 330 -12.63 -3.51 0.91
CA PHE A 330 -13.86 -2.93 0.38
C PHE A 330 -13.57 -1.97 -0.77
N ASN A 331 -12.62 -1.05 -0.58
CA ASN A 331 -12.24 -0.05 -1.59
C ASN A 331 -11.80 -0.73 -2.89
N LEU A 332 -10.94 -1.76 -2.80
CA LEU A 332 -10.48 -2.51 -3.95
C LEU A 332 -11.64 -3.24 -4.65
N ALA A 333 -12.51 -3.91 -3.89
CA ALA A 333 -13.62 -4.67 -4.46
C ALA A 333 -14.59 -3.78 -5.27
N VAL A 334 -14.96 -2.61 -4.73
CA VAL A 334 -15.82 -1.65 -5.44
C VAL A 334 -15.15 -1.10 -6.69
N VAL A 335 -13.87 -0.71 -6.59
CA VAL A 335 -13.12 -0.17 -7.73
C VAL A 335 -12.97 -1.19 -8.84
N LEU A 336 -12.66 -2.45 -8.53
CA LEU A 336 -12.56 -3.53 -9.54
C LEU A 336 -13.91 -3.78 -10.24
N LYS A 337 -15.02 -3.80 -9.48
CA LYS A 337 -16.37 -3.95 -10.05
C LYS A 337 -16.74 -2.76 -10.94
N ALA A 338 -16.46 -1.53 -10.50
CA ALA A 338 -16.72 -0.33 -11.30
C ALA A 338 -15.87 -0.31 -12.58
N ALA A 339 -14.61 -0.73 -12.49
CA ALA A 339 -13.72 -0.87 -13.63
C ALA A 339 -14.26 -1.88 -14.65
N ALA A 340 -14.69 -3.05 -14.20
CA ALA A 340 -15.26 -4.09 -15.07
C ALA A 340 -16.48 -3.58 -15.86
N LEU A 341 -17.32 -2.75 -15.23
CA LEU A 341 -18.46 -2.11 -15.90
C LEU A 341 -18.00 -1.02 -16.88
N LEU A 342 -17.08 -0.14 -16.50
CA LEU A 342 -16.57 0.93 -17.38
C LEU A 342 -15.84 0.39 -18.62
N LYS A 343 -15.17 -0.77 -18.53
CA LYS A 343 -14.52 -1.40 -19.68
C LYS A 343 -15.50 -1.77 -20.80
N GLN A 344 -16.78 -1.94 -20.47
CA GLN A 344 -17.83 -2.21 -21.46
C GLN A 344 -18.22 -0.94 -22.23
N GLU A 345 -17.83 0.25 -21.75
CA GLU A 345 -18.12 1.52 -22.38
C GLU A 345 -17.07 1.84 -23.45
N ASN A 346 -17.49 2.00 -24.71
CA ASN A 346 -16.59 2.24 -25.85
C ASN A 346 -16.04 3.69 -25.94
N LYS A 347 -16.49 4.59 -25.07
CA LYS A 347 -16.07 6.00 -25.01
C LYS A 347 -15.22 6.33 -23.78
N VAL A 348 -14.93 5.36 -22.92
CA VAL A 348 -14.22 5.58 -21.65
C VAL A 348 -13.01 4.66 -21.53
N ASP A 349 -11.82 5.23 -21.37
CA ASP A 349 -10.67 4.48 -20.87
C ASP A 349 -10.68 4.52 -19.35
N VAL A 350 -10.41 3.38 -18.71
CA VAL A 350 -10.33 3.27 -17.26
C VAL A 350 -8.91 2.87 -16.83
N VAL A 351 -8.40 3.55 -15.82
CA VAL A 351 -7.10 3.24 -15.20
C VAL A 351 -7.29 3.16 -13.71
N LEU A 352 -6.75 2.12 -13.08
CA LEU A 352 -6.82 1.95 -11.63
C LEU A 352 -5.51 2.40 -11.01
N THR A 353 -5.56 3.08 -9.86
CA THR A 353 -4.34 3.34 -9.10
C THR A 353 -3.71 2.03 -8.62
N ARG A 354 -4.54 1.08 -8.18
CA ARG A 354 -4.14 -0.30 -7.89
C ARG A 354 -5.24 -1.28 -8.29
N SER A 355 -4.84 -2.45 -8.76
CA SER A 355 -5.72 -3.57 -9.09
C SER A 355 -5.59 -4.75 -8.13
N ASP A 356 -4.68 -4.64 -7.15
CA ASP A 356 -4.38 -5.63 -6.13
C ASP A 356 -4.11 -4.95 -4.78
N ASP A 357 -3.63 -5.72 -3.81
CA ASP A 357 -3.28 -5.24 -2.47
C ASP A 357 -1.89 -4.55 -2.45
N THR A 358 -1.62 -3.64 -3.40
CA THR A 358 -0.41 -2.81 -3.45
C THR A 358 -0.64 -1.47 -2.74
N PHE A 359 0.34 -1.03 -1.94
CA PHE A 359 0.33 0.31 -1.37
C PHE A 359 0.88 1.34 -2.35
N LEU A 360 0.17 2.46 -2.51
CA LEU A 360 0.65 3.66 -3.17
C LEU A 360 0.57 4.87 -2.23
N GLU A 361 1.61 5.69 -2.23
CA GLU A 361 1.64 6.98 -1.54
C GLU A 361 0.61 7.94 -2.16
N LEU A 362 0.10 8.88 -1.37
CA LEU A 362 -0.94 9.82 -1.83
C LEU A 362 -0.51 10.65 -3.04
N LYS A 363 0.78 11.02 -3.10
CA LYS A 363 1.37 11.76 -4.22
C LYS A 363 1.40 10.93 -5.51
N GLU A 364 1.64 9.62 -5.40
CA GLU A 364 1.69 8.72 -6.56
C GLU A 364 0.30 8.56 -7.19
N ARG A 365 -0.74 8.44 -6.36
CA ARG A 365 -2.15 8.36 -6.81
C ARG A 365 -2.56 9.58 -7.61
N ALA A 366 -2.30 10.78 -7.08
CA ALA A 366 -2.59 12.04 -7.77
C ALA A 366 -1.69 12.23 -9.01
N GLY A 367 -0.40 11.88 -8.87
CA GLY A 367 0.58 11.94 -9.94
C GLY A 367 0.16 11.10 -11.15
N MET A 368 -0.26 9.85 -10.93
CA MET A 368 -0.74 8.96 -11.99
C MET A 368 -1.83 9.63 -12.83
N ALA A 369 -2.85 10.20 -12.19
CA ALA A 369 -3.93 10.88 -12.89
C ALA A 369 -3.48 12.13 -13.64
N ASN A 370 -2.59 12.93 -13.05
CA ASN A 370 -2.03 14.13 -13.66
C ASN A 370 -1.18 13.81 -14.90
N ASN A 371 -0.32 12.80 -14.80
CA ASN A 371 0.61 12.42 -15.85
C ASN A 371 -0.10 11.81 -17.06
N LEU A 372 -1.17 11.04 -16.80
CA LEU A 372 -2.07 10.55 -17.85
C LEU A 372 -3.04 11.62 -18.37
N LYS A 373 -3.06 12.81 -17.78
CA LYS A 373 -4.01 13.89 -18.10
C LYS A 373 -5.46 13.41 -18.07
N ALA A 374 -5.82 12.65 -17.02
CA ALA A 374 -7.16 12.09 -16.87
C ALA A 374 -8.26 13.16 -16.94
N ASP A 375 -9.41 12.80 -17.49
CA ASP A 375 -10.61 13.65 -17.49
C ASP A 375 -11.28 13.65 -16.11
N LEU A 376 -11.25 12.53 -15.37
CA LEU A 376 -11.79 12.40 -14.01
C LEU A 376 -10.87 11.59 -13.10
N PHE A 377 -10.89 11.94 -11.81
CA PHE A 377 -10.32 11.12 -10.73
C PHE A 377 -11.37 10.84 -9.65
N ILE A 378 -11.58 9.56 -9.32
CA ILE A 378 -12.57 9.14 -8.32
C ILE A 378 -11.91 8.19 -7.34
N SER A 379 -11.74 8.64 -6.10
CA SER A 379 -11.21 7.82 -5.00
C SER A 379 -12.34 7.21 -4.18
N VAL A 380 -12.25 5.92 -3.87
CA VAL A 380 -13.24 5.16 -3.10
C VAL A 380 -12.67 4.80 -1.74
N HIS A 381 -13.44 5.11 -0.70
CA HIS A 381 -13.16 4.90 0.71
C HIS A 381 -14.39 4.38 1.47
N ALA A 382 -14.16 3.85 2.66
CA ALA A 382 -15.21 3.65 3.66
C ALA A 382 -14.78 4.26 5.00
N ASN A 383 -15.64 5.12 5.51
CA ASN A 383 -15.35 6.03 6.59
C ASN A 383 -15.26 5.29 7.93
N SER A 384 -14.78 5.99 8.96
CA SER A 384 -14.85 5.54 10.34
C SER A 384 -15.03 6.74 11.26
N GLY A 385 -15.89 6.61 12.26
CA GLY A 385 -16.20 7.65 13.23
C GLY A 385 -15.82 7.25 14.64
N SER A 386 -15.61 8.26 15.50
CA SER A 386 -15.40 8.04 16.95
C SER A 386 -16.63 7.48 17.67
N SER A 387 -17.81 7.60 17.06
CA SER A 387 -19.07 7.03 17.54
C SER A 387 -19.52 5.92 16.60
N SER A 388 -19.89 4.76 17.18
CA SER A 388 -20.49 3.65 16.44
C SER A 388 -21.87 3.96 15.86
N ALA A 389 -22.47 5.10 16.23
CA ALA A 389 -23.73 5.58 15.66
C ALA A 389 -23.56 6.35 14.34
N ALA A 390 -22.33 6.77 13.97
CA ALA A 390 -22.09 7.45 12.70
C ALA A 390 -22.34 6.50 11.52
N SER A 391 -23.26 6.84 10.63
CA SER A 391 -23.66 6.04 9.46
C SER A 391 -24.03 6.99 8.32
N GLY A 392 -23.88 6.53 7.08
CA GLY A 392 -24.27 7.26 5.87
C GLY A 392 -23.14 7.47 4.85
N SER A 393 -23.52 7.90 3.66
CA SER A 393 -22.57 8.18 2.57
C SER A 393 -22.20 9.66 2.52
N GLU A 394 -20.92 9.97 2.28
CA GLU A 394 -20.40 11.33 2.06
C GLU A 394 -19.64 11.39 0.73
N THR A 395 -19.57 12.57 0.11
CA THR A 395 -18.72 12.79 -1.06
C THR A 395 -17.94 14.07 -0.93
N TYR A 396 -16.63 13.97 -1.02
CA TYR A 396 -15.71 15.08 -0.83
C TYR A 396 -15.18 15.63 -2.14
N TYR A 397 -15.08 16.95 -2.20
CA TYR A 397 -14.38 17.69 -3.24
C TYR A 397 -13.46 18.71 -2.59
N GLN A 398 -12.40 19.12 -3.30
CA GLN A 398 -11.53 20.19 -2.84
C GLN A 398 -11.61 21.40 -3.79
N ARG A 399 -11.42 21.16 -5.08
CA ARG A 399 -11.42 22.23 -6.08
C ARG A 399 -12.84 22.63 -6.45
N ALA A 400 -13.08 23.93 -6.66
CA ALA A 400 -14.41 24.43 -7.05
C ALA A 400 -14.94 23.76 -8.35
N ALA A 401 -14.04 23.49 -9.30
CA ALA A 401 -14.36 22.78 -10.55
C ALA A 401 -14.87 21.33 -10.32
N SER A 402 -14.50 20.71 -9.20
CA SER A 402 -14.94 19.35 -8.86
C SER A 402 -16.32 19.31 -8.22
N LYS A 403 -16.90 20.44 -7.80
CA LYS A 403 -18.19 20.44 -7.08
C LYS A 403 -19.34 19.88 -7.91
N ALA A 404 -19.35 20.14 -9.22
CA ALA A 404 -20.35 19.58 -10.13
C ALA A 404 -20.24 18.04 -10.22
N LEU A 405 -19.02 17.51 -10.31
CA LEU A 405 -18.76 16.07 -10.29
C LEU A 405 -19.21 15.47 -8.95
N ALA A 406 -18.87 16.12 -7.83
CA ALA A 406 -19.24 15.67 -6.50
C ALA A 406 -20.75 15.54 -6.31
N ASN A 407 -21.54 16.53 -6.77
CA ASN A 407 -23.00 16.46 -6.72
C ASN A 407 -23.56 15.28 -7.54
N VAL A 408 -23.03 15.05 -8.76
CA VAL A 408 -23.49 13.95 -9.61
C VAL A 408 -23.14 12.60 -8.99
N MET A 409 -21.89 12.41 -8.55
CA MET A 409 -21.45 11.17 -7.94
C MET A 409 -22.20 10.88 -6.64
N HIS A 410 -22.43 11.89 -5.81
CA HIS A 410 -23.14 11.74 -4.55
C HIS A 410 -24.60 11.32 -4.74
N LYS A 411 -25.29 11.91 -5.74
CA LYS A 411 -26.66 11.53 -6.11
C LYS A 411 -26.78 10.03 -6.35
N TYR A 412 -25.87 9.47 -7.16
CA TYR A 412 -25.88 8.04 -7.46
C TYR A 412 -25.36 7.17 -6.33
N LEU A 413 -24.41 7.67 -5.52
CA LEU A 413 -23.91 6.98 -4.34
C LEU A 413 -25.03 6.74 -3.33
N VAL A 414 -25.79 7.77 -2.96
CA VAL A 414 -26.91 7.66 -2.00
C VAL A 414 -28.01 6.73 -2.53
N GLN A 415 -28.33 6.79 -3.82
CA GLN A 415 -29.29 5.88 -4.45
C GLN A 415 -28.81 4.42 -4.40
N ALA A 416 -27.52 4.19 -4.64
CA ALA A 416 -26.93 2.86 -4.64
C ALA A 416 -26.85 2.25 -3.24
N THR A 417 -26.50 3.05 -2.23
CA THR A 417 -26.28 2.56 -0.86
C THR A 417 -27.58 2.44 -0.07
N GLY A 418 -28.54 3.33 -0.31
CA GLY A 418 -29.73 3.47 0.54
C GLY A 418 -29.40 3.88 1.99
N LEU A 419 -28.16 4.26 2.26
CA LEU A 419 -27.70 4.75 3.57
C LEU A 419 -28.11 6.21 3.77
N SER A 420 -27.95 6.71 4.99
CA SER A 420 -28.22 8.12 5.31
C SER A 420 -27.43 9.06 4.40
N ASP A 421 -28.10 10.06 3.83
CA ASP A 421 -27.47 11.12 3.04
C ASP A 421 -26.74 12.11 3.98
N ARG A 422 -25.42 12.18 3.88
CA ARG A 422 -24.57 13.10 4.67
C ARG A 422 -23.97 14.22 3.82
N GLY A 423 -24.37 14.29 2.56
CA GLY A 423 -24.12 15.38 1.64
C GLY A 423 -22.73 15.41 1.00
N VAL A 424 -22.61 16.38 0.10
CA VAL A 424 -21.37 16.77 -0.56
C VAL A 424 -20.61 17.77 0.30
N ARG A 425 -19.33 17.52 0.54
CA ARG A 425 -18.50 18.26 1.51
C ARG A 425 -17.21 18.77 0.88
N TYR A 426 -16.76 19.94 1.33
CA TYR A 426 -15.39 20.37 1.08
C TYR A 426 -14.44 19.54 1.96
N GLY A 427 -13.39 18.98 1.37
CA GLY A 427 -12.38 18.18 2.06
C GLY A 427 -10.97 18.49 1.57
N ASN A 428 -10.01 18.58 2.49
CA ASN A 428 -8.62 18.88 2.17
C ASN A 428 -7.76 17.62 1.98
N PHE A 429 -8.28 16.63 1.27
CA PHE A 429 -7.59 15.36 1.05
C PHE A 429 -6.59 15.46 -0.09
N HIS A 430 -5.38 14.91 0.10
CA HIS A 430 -4.26 15.07 -0.83
C HIS A 430 -4.62 14.64 -2.27
N VAL A 431 -5.23 13.46 -2.43
CA VAL A 431 -5.52 12.88 -3.75
C VAL A 431 -6.49 13.72 -4.61
N ILE A 432 -7.42 14.45 -3.99
CA ILE A 432 -8.35 15.36 -4.70
C ILE A 432 -7.89 16.82 -4.74
N ARG A 433 -6.88 17.18 -3.93
CA ARG A 433 -6.29 18.52 -3.90
C ARG A 433 -5.20 18.67 -4.95
N GLU A 434 -4.31 17.68 -5.04
CA GLU A 434 -3.12 17.72 -5.89
C GLU A 434 -3.40 17.22 -7.32
N THR A 435 -4.64 16.81 -7.62
CA THR A 435 -5.10 16.47 -8.96
C THR A 435 -5.49 17.72 -9.75
N THR A 436 -5.24 17.69 -11.06
CA THR A 436 -5.41 18.84 -11.97
C THR A 436 -6.74 18.82 -12.72
N MET A 437 -7.42 17.67 -12.77
CA MET A 437 -8.75 17.46 -13.34
C MET A 437 -9.85 17.50 -12.25
N PRO A 438 -11.15 17.45 -12.60
CA PRO A 438 -12.22 17.20 -11.63
C PRO A 438 -12.00 15.89 -10.86
N ALA A 439 -12.01 16.00 -9.53
CA ALA A 439 -11.64 14.92 -8.62
C ALA A 439 -12.54 14.86 -7.39
N VAL A 440 -12.96 13.66 -6.99
CA VAL A 440 -13.81 13.41 -5.81
C VAL A 440 -13.32 12.22 -5.00
N LEU A 441 -13.65 12.22 -3.71
CA LEU A 441 -13.45 11.10 -2.79
C LEU A 441 -14.81 10.67 -2.24
N LEU A 442 -15.16 9.40 -2.44
CA LEU A 442 -16.42 8.80 -2.02
C LEU A 442 -16.21 8.07 -0.70
N GLU A 443 -16.92 8.49 0.34
CA GLU A 443 -17.03 7.74 1.59
C GLU A 443 -18.35 6.97 1.54
N VAL A 444 -18.29 5.69 1.21
CA VAL A 444 -19.51 4.92 0.87
C VAL A 444 -20.41 4.66 2.08
N GLY A 445 -19.82 4.42 3.25
CA GLY A 445 -20.48 4.17 4.53
C GLY A 445 -19.46 4.13 5.67
N TYR A 446 -19.87 3.82 6.90
CA TYR A 446 -18.99 3.81 8.07
C TYR A 446 -18.65 2.41 8.58
N LEU A 447 -17.38 2.01 8.53
CA LEU A 447 -16.89 0.75 9.08
C LEU A 447 -17.01 0.65 10.61
N SER A 448 -17.03 1.79 11.30
CA SER A 448 -17.31 1.88 12.74
C SER A 448 -18.76 1.59 13.11
N ASN A 449 -19.67 1.56 12.14
CA ASN A 449 -21.08 1.26 12.34
C ASN A 449 -21.40 -0.17 11.87
N LYS A 450 -21.99 -0.96 12.77
CA LYS A 450 -22.29 -2.37 12.52
C LYS A 450 -23.24 -2.60 11.34
N GLY A 451 -24.18 -1.69 11.11
CA GLY A 451 -25.13 -1.79 9.99
C GLY A 451 -24.47 -1.47 8.66
N ASP A 452 -23.73 -0.36 8.60
CA ASP A 452 -22.98 0.05 7.42
C ASP A 452 -21.90 -1.01 7.07
N GLU A 453 -21.08 -1.47 8.01
CA GLU A 453 -20.05 -2.50 7.75
C GLU A 453 -20.65 -3.78 7.17
N ALA A 454 -21.78 -4.27 7.72
CA ALA A 454 -22.45 -5.44 7.19
C ALA A 454 -22.90 -5.26 5.73
N LEU A 455 -23.40 -4.08 5.38
CA LEU A 455 -23.80 -3.75 4.02
C LEU A 455 -22.59 -3.57 3.09
N LEU A 456 -21.55 -2.84 3.52
CA LEU A 456 -20.33 -2.56 2.74
C LEU A 456 -19.67 -3.84 2.24
N PHE A 457 -19.69 -4.90 3.05
CA PHE A 457 -19.14 -6.21 2.68
C PHE A 457 -20.14 -7.18 2.05
N SER A 458 -21.34 -6.71 1.68
CA SER A 458 -22.27 -7.48 0.87
C SER A 458 -21.98 -7.29 -0.63
N GLU A 459 -22.03 -8.39 -1.38
CA GLU A 459 -21.86 -8.36 -2.85
C GLU A 459 -22.90 -7.46 -3.53
N ASP A 460 -24.15 -7.49 -3.06
CA ASP A 460 -25.22 -6.66 -3.61
C ASP A 460 -24.92 -5.15 -3.48
N LEU A 461 -24.50 -4.68 -2.31
CA LEU A 461 -24.16 -3.26 -2.14
C LEU A 461 -22.95 -2.87 -2.99
N GLN A 462 -21.89 -3.68 -3.02
CA GLN A 462 -20.69 -3.38 -3.80
C GLN A 462 -21.00 -3.27 -5.30
N ASN A 463 -21.84 -4.18 -5.83
CA ASN A 463 -22.29 -4.14 -7.22
C ASN A 463 -23.17 -2.90 -7.50
N LYS A 464 -24.08 -2.54 -6.58
CA LYS A 464 -24.90 -1.31 -6.70
C LYS A 464 -24.06 -0.05 -6.69
N VAL A 465 -23.09 0.05 -5.78
CA VAL A 465 -22.18 1.20 -5.69
C VAL A 465 -21.34 1.32 -6.95
N ALA A 466 -20.78 0.20 -7.44
CA ALA A 466 -20.04 0.17 -8.70
C ALA A 466 -20.91 0.65 -9.90
N ALA A 467 -22.14 0.16 -10.01
CA ALA A 467 -23.08 0.59 -11.04
C ALA A 467 -23.46 2.07 -10.89
N GLY A 468 -23.67 2.56 -9.67
CA GLY A 468 -23.93 3.96 -9.36
C GLY A 468 -22.77 4.87 -9.74
N MET A 469 -21.53 4.44 -9.49
CA MET A 469 -20.33 5.16 -9.94
C MET A 469 -20.30 5.29 -11.46
N VAL A 470 -20.53 4.20 -12.20
CA VAL A 470 -20.57 4.21 -13.67
C VAL A 470 -21.67 5.14 -14.19
N ALA A 471 -22.86 5.11 -13.59
CA ALA A 471 -23.95 6.00 -13.96
C ALA A 471 -23.59 7.48 -13.72
N GLY A 472 -22.98 7.80 -12.58
CA GLY A 472 -22.53 9.15 -12.26
C GLY A 472 -21.43 9.66 -13.21
N ILE A 473 -20.47 8.80 -13.56
CA ILE A 473 -19.43 9.10 -14.54
C ILE A 473 -20.05 9.43 -15.91
N LYS A 474 -20.97 8.58 -16.38
CA LYS A 474 -21.63 8.77 -17.68
C LYS A 474 -22.47 10.04 -17.72
N GLU A 475 -23.20 10.34 -16.65
CA GLU A 475 -23.96 11.59 -16.55
C GLU A 475 -23.04 12.81 -16.60
N TYR A 476 -21.95 12.81 -15.82
CA TYR A 476 -21.02 13.94 -15.77
C TYR A 476 -20.31 14.17 -17.11
N LEU A 477 -19.87 13.08 -17.76
CA LEU A 477 -19.18 13.13 -19.04
C LEU A 477 -20.12 13.25 -20.25
N LYS A 478 -21.45 13.18 -20.04
CA LYS A 478 -22.50 13.24 -21.07
C LYS A 478 -22.36 12.15 -22.13
N LEU A 479 -22.21 10.90 -21.70
CA LEU A 479 -21.89 9.75 -22.57
C LEU A 479 -23.07 8.94 -23.08
#